data_AF-A0A1C3H3C8-F1
#
_entry.id   AF-A0A1C3H3C8-F1
#
_cell.length_a   1.000
_cell.length_b   1.000
_cell.length_c   1.000
_cell.angle_alpha   90.00
_cell.angle_beta   90.00
_cell.angle_gamma   90.00
#
_symmetry.space_group_name_H-M   'P 1'
#
loop_
_entity.id
_entity.type
_entity.pdbx_description
1 polymer ?
#
loop_
_entity_poly.entity_id
_entity_poly.type
_entity_poly.pdbx_seq_one_letter_code
_entity_poly.pdbx_strand_id
1 'polypeptide(L)'
;MRVFNLYVPNGKAVGDEKYHYKLRWLDAVTAYIDELRRAHEKTIIIGDFNITPADLDVHDPDAWRDKILCSAPERQALADILALGYRDAYRNLYPDTVRYSWWDYRMGGLRRNIGMRIDLTLCSDNLALHDVGIDIAPRHWERPSDYAPAWVAIKP
;
A
#
# COMPACT_ATOMS: atom_id res chain seq x y z
N MET A 1 -7.48 -13.25 15.65
CA MET A 1 -6.85 -12.40 14.62
C MET A 1 -7.94 -11.80 13.76
N ARG A 2 -7.82 -10.52 13.39
CA ARG A 2 -8.71 -9.84 12.46
C ARG A 2 -7.96 -9.52 11.16
N VAL A 3 -8.62 -9.70 10.02
CA VAL A 3 -8.12 -9.23 8.72
C VAL A 3 -9.08 -8.18 8.20
N PHE A 4 -8.57 -7.02 7.82
CA PHE A 4 -9.31 -5.91 7.25
C PHE A 4 -8.77 -5.61 5.85
N ASN A 5 -9.61 -5.77 4.83
CA ASN A 5 -9.24 -5.56 3.44
C ASN A 5 -9.69 -4.17 2.97
N LEU A 6 -8.80 -3.43 2.32
CA LEU A 6 -9.04 -2.09 1.81
C LEU A 6 -8.92 -2.04 0.29
N TYR A 7 -9.79 -1.25 -0.34
CA TYR A 7 -9.55 -0.70 -1.67
C TYR A 7 -9.72 0.81 -1.57
N VAL A 8 -8.58 1.49 -1.37
CA VAL A 8 -8.56 2.93 -1.11
C VAL A 8 -8.89 3.67 -2.41
N PRO A 9 -9.72 4.73 -2.39
CA PRO A 9 -10.01 5.50 -3.58
C PRO A 9 -8.73 5.99 -4.26
N ASN A 10 -8.60 5.79 -5.58
CA ASN A 10 -7.41 6.22 -6.32
C ASN A 10 -7.16 7.73 -6.21
N GLY A 11 -8.22 8.54 -6.35
CA GLY A 11 -8.19 10.01 -6.23
C GLY A 11 -7.93 10.76 -7.54
N LYS A 12 -7.62 10.09 -8.65
CA LYS A 12 -7.45 10.64 -10.01
C LYS A 12 -6.27 11.61 -10.18
N ALA A 13 -6.29 12.78 -9.53
CA ALA A 13 -5.23 13.78 -9.59
C ALA A 13 -5.29 14.68 -8.35
N VAL A 14 -4.15 15.19 -7.89
CA VAL A 14 -4.11 16.17 -6.78
C VAL A 14 -4.93 17.41 -7.16
N GLY A 15 -5.82 17.83 -6.25
CA GLY A 15 -6.77 18.93 -6.47
C GLY A 15 -8.08 18.54 -7.17
N ASP A 16 -8.25 17.29 -7.61
CA ASP A 16 -9.53 16.79 -8.12
C ASP A 16 -10.53 16.54 -6.96
N GLU A 17 -11.83 16.63 -7.22
CA GLU A 17 -12.87 16.32 -6.23
C GLU A 17 -12.71 14.89 -5.67
N LYS A 18 -12.30 13.94 -6.52
CA LYS A 18 -12.01 12.55 -6.11
C LYS A 18 -10.81 12.44 -5.18
N TYR A 19 -9.83 13.34 -5.31
CA TYR A 19 -8.69 13.40 -4.41
C TYR A 19 -9.12 13.91 -3.03
N HIS A 20 -9.93 14.96 -2.98
CA HIS A 20 -10.51 15.41 -1.72
C HIS A 20 -11.40 14.35 -1.07
N TYR A 21 -12.14 13.57 -1.86
CA TYR A 21 -12.88 12.40 -1.36
C TYR A 21 -11.93 11.34 -0.79
N LYS A 22 -10.84 11.00 -1.49
CA LYS A 22 -9.82 10.06 -1.00
C LYS A 22 -9.30 10.47 0.37
N LEU A 23 -8.92 11.73 0.56
CA LEU A 23 -8.39 12.20 1.85
C LEU A 23 -9.43 12.08 2.97
N ARG A 24 -10.68 12.52 2.75
CA ARG A 24 -11.76 12.34 3.75
C ARG A 24 -12.03 10.87 4.06
N TRP A 25 -11.94 10.01 3.04
CA TRP A 25 -12.11 8.57 3.21
C TRP A 25 -10.96 7.98 4.05
N LEU A 26 -9.72 8.45 3.83
CA LEU A 26 -8.55 8.05 4.62
C LEU A 26 -8.68 8.49 6.09
N ASP A 27 -9.18 9.69 6.35
CA ASP A 27 -9.45 10.15 7.72
C ASP A 27 -10.49 9.24 8.40
N ALA A 28 -11.59 8.94 7.70
CA ALA A 28 -12.66 8.10 8.22
C ALA A 28 -12.21 6.65 8.48
N VAL A 29 -11.45 6.05 7.56
CA VAL A 29 -10.93 4.69 7.76
C VAL A 29 -9.89 4.64 8.88
N THR A 30 -9.09 5.69 9.05
CA THR A 30 -8.11 5.78 10.15
C THR A 30 -8.81 5.77 11.50
N ALA A 31 -9.90 6.54 11.66
CA ALA A 31 -10.74 6.48 12.86
C ALA A 31 -11.30 5.08 13.11
N TYR A 32 -11.82 4.43 12.06
CA TYR A 32 -12.32 3.06 12.16
C TYR A 32 -11.23 2.04 12.53
N ILE A 33 -10.01 2.19 11.99
CA ILE A 33 -8.87 1.33 12.30
C ILE A 33 -8.47 1.47 13.77
N ASP A 34 -8.53 2.67 14.35
CA ASP A 34 -8.24 2.86 15.78
C ASP A 34 -9.30 2.18 16.68
N GLU A 35 -10.58 2.23 16.30
CA GLU A 35 -11.63 1.45 16.97
C GLU A 35 -11.38 -0.05 16.84
N LEU A 36 -11.05 -0.52 15.64
CA LEU A 36 -10.78 -1.93 15.34
C LEU A 36 -9.62 -2.46 16.19
N ARG A 37 -8.54 -1.67 16.32
CA ARG A 37 -7.37 -1.99 17.13
C ARG A 37 -7.72 -2.20 18.60
N ARG A 38 -8.63 -1.40 19.16
CA ARG A 38 -9.07 -1.53 20.56
C ARG A 38 -9.88 -2.82 20.77
N ALA A 39 -10.59 -3.29 19.74
CA ALA A 39 -11.37 -4.52 19.80
C ALA A 39 -10.55 -5.79 19.52
N HIS A 40 -9.42 -5.67 18.81
CA HIS A 40 -8.65 -6.81 18.32
C HIS A 40 -7.15 -6.59 18.46
N GLU A 41 -6.54 -7.36 19.37
CA GLU A 41 -5.11 -7.27 19.66
C GLU A 41 -4.23 -7.56 18.42
N LYS A 42 -4.58 -8.59 17.63
CA LYS A 42 -3.83 -9.01 16.43
C LYS A 42 -4.63 -8.72 15.17
N THR A 43 -4.17 -7.75 14.38
CA THR A 43 -4.85 -7.26 13.17
C THR A 43 -3.90 -7.15 11.99
N ILE A 44 -4.39 -7.55 10.81
CA ILE A 44 -3.74 -7.31 9.51
C ILE A 44 -4.66 -6.40 8.69
N ILE A 45 -4.13 -5.31 8.17
CA ILE A 45 -4.78 -4.46 7.18
C ILE A 45 -4.07 -4.72 5.85
N ILE A 46 -4.81 -5.12 4.83
CA ILE A 46 -4.25 -5.49 3.53
C ILE A 46 -5.06 -4.84 2.41
N GLY A 47 -4.44 -4.56 1.27
CA GLY A 47 -5.16 -4.21 0.06
C GLY A 47 -4.41 -3.21 -0.82
N ASP A 48 -5.10 -2.67 -1.82
CA ASP A 48 -4.59 -1.58 -2.65
C ASP A 48 -4.86 -0.25 -1.94
N PHE A 49 -3.78 0.36 -1.44
CA PHE A 49 -3.80 1.63 -0.76
C PHE A 49 -3.83 2.81 -1.70
N ASN A 50 -3.53 2.62 -2.99
CA ASN A 50 -3.32 3.71 -3.94
C ASN A 50 -2.35 4.79 -3.38
N ILE A 51 -1.38 4.40 -2.56
CA ILE A 51 -0.41 5.32 -1.94
C ILE A 51 0.94 4.61 -1.90
N THR A 52 1.98 5.30 -2.37
CA THR A 52 3.36 4.86 -2.24
C THR A 52 3.91 5.34 -0.89
N PRO A 53 4.40 4.45 -0.02
CA PRO A 53 4.87 4.85 1.31
C PRO A 53 6.08 5.78 1.28
N ALA A 54 7.02 5.56 0.36
CA ALA A 54 8.26 6.34 0.22
C ALA A 54 8.74 6.45 -1.24
N ASP A 55 9.82 7.19 -1.46
CA ASP A 55 10.42 7.35 -2.79
C ASP A 55 10.97 6.03 -3.37
N LEU A 56 11.39 5.09 -2.50
CA LEU A 56 11.75 3.72 -2.89
C LEU A 56 10.58 2.93 -3.48
N ASP A 57 9.35 3.38 -3.28
CA ASP A 57 8.11 2.73 -3.70
C ASP A 57 7.59 3.20 -5.05
N VAL A 58 8.37 4.00 -5.78
CA VAL A 58 8.05 4.50 -7.13
C VAL A 58 9.31 4.52 -8.00
N HIS A 59 9.17 4.19 -9.29
CA HIS A 59 10.31 4.12 -10.22
C HIS A 59 11.05 5.45 -10.43
N ASP A 60 10.37 6.59 -10.37
CA ASP A 60 10.96 7.91 -10.60
C ASP A 60 10.38 8.92 -9.60
N PRO A 61 10.93 8.97 -8.36
CA PRO A 61 10.34 9.77 -7.29
C PRO A 61 10.29 11.26 -7.59
N ASP A 62 11.25 11.79 -8.34
CA ASP A 62 11.25 13.20 -8.72
C ASP A 62 10.15 13.52 -9.74
N ALA A 63 9.94 12.65 -10.74
CA ALA A 63 8.85 12.83 -11.68
C ALA A 63 7.46 12.64 -11.05
N TRP A 64 7.36 11.91 -9.95
CA TRP A 64 6.11 11.62 -9.24
C TRP A 64 5.86 12.48 -7.99
N ARG A 65 6.83 13.29 -7.60
CA ARG A 65 6.72 14.19 -6.44
C ARG A 65 5.45 15.03 -6.50
N ASP A 66 4.68 15.00 -5.42
CA ASP A 66 3.42 15.73 -5.25
C ASP A 66 2.34 15.43 -6.31
N LYS A 67 2.46 14.29 -7.02
CA LYS A 67 1.40 13.75 -7.88
C LYS A 67 0.57 12.72 -7.13
N ILE A 68 -0.55 12.33 -7.75
CA ILE A 68 -1.43 11.30 -7.22
C ILE A 68 -0.65 10.02 -6.87
N LEU A 69 -1.05 9.36 -5.78
CA LEU A 69 -0.38 8.21 -5.16
C LEU A 69 0.94 8.52 -4.45
N CYS A 70 1.54 9.70 -4.66
CA CYS A 70 2.86 10.06 -4.15
C CYS A 70 2.87 11.40 -3.40
N SER A 71 1.70 12.03 -3.21
CA SER A 71 1.61 13.36 -2.63
C SER A 71 1.87 13.35 -1.13
N ALA A 72 2.39 14.46 -0.59
CA ALA A 72 2.61 14.60 0.84
C ALA A 72 1.35 14.31 1.69
N PRO A 73 0.13 14.79 1.34
CA PRO A 73 -1.07 14.47 2.11
C PRO A 73 -1.46 12.99 2.08
N GLU A 74 -1.25 12.29 0.96
CA GLU A 74 -1.47 10.84 0.88
C GLU A 74 -0.51 10.06 1.77
N ARG A 75 0.78 10.42 1.72
CA ARG A 75 1.80 9.80 2.57
C ARG A 75 1.57 10.10 4.05
N GLN A 76 1.12 11.30 4.39
CA GLN A 76 0.77 11.66 5.76
C GLN A 76 -0.41 10.82 6.26
N ALA A 77 -1.48 10.68 5.48
CA ALA A 77 -2.62 9.86 5.86
C ALA A 77 -2.25 8.37 6.08
N LEU A 78 -1.34 7.83 5.26
CA LEU A 78 -0.78 6.49 5.52
C LEU A 78 0.06 6.46 6.81
N ALA A 79 0.88 7.48 7.06
CA ALA A 79 1.66 7.60 8.29
C ALA A 79 0.76 7.66 9.53
N ASP A 80 -0.40 8.32 9.45
CA ASP A 80 -1.37 8.39 10.53
C ASP A 80 -1.97 7.01 10.85
N ILE A 81 -2.23 6.18 9.84
CA ILE A 81 -2.63 4.77 10.04
C ILE A 81 -1.51 3.99 10.73
N LEU A 82 -0.26 4.13 10.29
CA LEU A 82 0.89 3.45 10.89
C LEU A 82 1.09 3.86 12.36
N ALA A 83 0.90 5.14 12.67
CA ALA A 83 1.03 5.68 14.02
C ALA A 83 0.05 5.08 15.04
N LEU A 84 -1.01 4.39 14.59
CA LEU A 84 -1.91 3.62 15.45
C LEU A 84 -1.28 2.32 16.00
N GLY A 85 -0.02 2.01 15.69
CA GLY A 85 0.66 0.79 16.14
C GLY A 85 0.65 -0.32 15.08
N TYR A 86 0.75 0.09 13.82
CA TYR A 86 0.90 -0.81 12.67
C TYR A 86 2.27 -0.60 12.00
N ARG A 87 2.82 -1.67 11.45
CA ARG A 87 4.02 -1.65 10.61
C ARG A 87 3.71 -2.14 9.22
N ASP A 88 4.32 -1.50 8.21
CA ASP A 88 4.40 -2.05 6.86
C ASP A 88 5.28 -3.32 6.88
N ALA A 89 4.66 -4.48 6.68
CA ALA A 89 5.34 -5.77 6.77
C ALA A 89 6.47 -5.90 5.73
N TYR A 90 6.25 -5.39 4.51
CA TYR A 90 7.26 -5.47 3.45
C TYR A 90 8.49 -4.67 3.83
N ARG A 91 8.29 -3.41 4.24
CA ARG A 91 9.39 -2.52 4.61
C ARG A 91 10.09 -2.95 5.90
N ASN A 92 9.38 -3.64 6.81
CA ASN A 92 9.96 -4.20 8.03
C ASN A 92 10.95 -5.36 7.74
N LEU A 93 10.72 -6.20 6.73
CA LEU A 93 11.66 -7.28 6.36
C LEU A 93 12.65 -6.88 5.26
N TYR A 94 12.27 -5.93 4.41
CA TYR A 94 13.06 -5.48 3.27
C TYR A 94 13.17 -3.94 3.27
N PRO A 95 13.91 -3.34 4.22
CA PRO A 95 13.95 -1.90 4.42
C PRO A 95 14.43 -1.14 3.17
N ASP A 96 15.42 -1.66 2.45
CA ASP A 96 16.05 -0.96 1.33
C ASP A 96 15.75 -1.60 -0.03
N THR A 97 15.00 -2.70 -0.06
CA THR A 97 14.70 -3.40 -1.31
C THR A 97 13.60 -2.68 -2.06
N VAL A 98 13.87 -2.40 -3.34
CA VAL A 98 12.87 -1.90 -4.28
C VAL A 98 12.07 -3.08 -4.83
N ARG A 99 10.75 -3.01 -4.68
CA ARG A 99 9.80 -3.95 -5.28
C ARG A 99 8.48 -3.22 -5.48
N TYR A 100 7.91 -3.36 -6.65
CA TYR A 100 6.61 -2.77 -6.99
C TYR A 100 5.53 -3.84 -6.98
N SER A 101 4.29 -3.40 -6.83
CA SER A 101 3.09 -4.24 -6.86
C SER A 101 2.15 -3.85 -7.99
N TRP A 102 2.34 -2.69 -8.61
CA TRP A 102 1.53 -2.22 -9.74
C TRP A 102 2.40 -1.69 -10.87
N TRP A 103 2.00 -2.01 -12.11
CA TRP A 103 2.58 -1.48 -13.34
C TRP A 103 1.50 -1.22 -14.37
N ASP A 104 1.41 0.02 -14.87
CA ASP A 104 0.53 0.40 -15.97
C ASP A 104 0.74 -0.51 -17.19
N TYR A 105 -0.34 -0.92 -17.84
CA TYR A 105 -0.29 -1.69 -19.09
C TYR A 105 0.38 -0.92 -20.22
N ARG A 106 0.29 0.41 -20.20
CA ARG A 106 0.84 1.30 -21.22
C ARG A 106 2.36 1.34 -21.14
N MET A 107 3.00 1.62 -22.28
CA MET A 107 4.44 1.82 -22.40
C MET A 107 5.33 0.63 -21.95
N GLY A 108 4.74 -0.54 -21.69
CA GLY A 108 5.44 -1.72 -21.20
C GLY A 108 6.01 -1.56 -19.79
N GLY A 109 5.21 -1.01 -18.86
CA GLY A 109 5.61 -0.74 -17.48
C GLY A 109 6.32 -1.91 -16.80
N LEU A 110 5.76 -3.11 -16.86
CA LEU A 110 6.36 -4.31 -16.28
C LEU A 110 7.76 -4.61 -16.86
N ARG A 111 7.89 -4.63 -18.20
CA ARG A 111 9.16 -4.94 -18.90
C ARG A 111 10.26 -3.93 -18.55
N ARG A 112 9.89 -2.65 -18.38
CA ARG A 112 10.82 -1.56 -18.05
C ARG A 112 10.97 -1.35 -16.55
N ASN A 113 10.26 -2.13 -15.74
CA ASN A 113 10.12 -1.97 -14.30
C ASN A 113 9.71 -0.54 -13.87
N ILE A 114 8.83 0.10 -14.64
CA ILE A 114 8.23 1.39 -14.28
C ILE A 114 6.97 1.09 -13.47
N GLY A 115 7.14 0.95 -12.16
CA GLY A 115 6.06 0.54 -11.26
C GLY A 115 6.00 1.35 -9.98
N MET A 116 5.03 0.97 -9.16
CA MET A 116 4.81 1.50 -7.82
C MET A 116 4.47 0.38 -6.84
N ARG A 117 4.81 0.55 -5.56
CA ARG A 117 4.31 -0.31 -4.48
C ARG A 117 3.15 0.39 -3.79
N ILE A 118 1.94 -0.03 -4.13
CA ILE A 118 0.69 0.52 -3.59
C ILE A 118 -0.19 -0.55 -2.93
N ASP A 119 0.16 -1.83 -3.05
CA ASP A 119 -0.48 -2.92 -2.34
C ASP A 119 0.30 -3.19 -1.06
N LEU A 120 -0.30 -2.85 0.08
CA LEU A 120 0.37 -2.87 1.37
C LEU A 120 -0.22 -3.93 2.29
N THR A 121 0.64 -4.47 3.16
CA THR A 121 0.28 -5.35 4.26
C THR A 121 0.74 -4.70 5.56
N LEU A 122 -0.20 -4.10 6.29
CA LEU A 122 0.07 -3.45 7.57
C LEU A 122 -0.28 -4.41 8.70
N CYS A 123 0.66 -4.70 9.58
CA CYS A 123 0.50 -5.64 10.68
C CYS A 123 0.58 -4.92 12.02
N SER A 124 -0.29 -5.29 12.97
CA SER A 124 -0.19 -4.79 14.34
C SER A 124 1.15 -5.20 14.98
N ASP A 125 1.68 -4.37 15.87
CA ASP A 125 3.02 -4.53 16.45
C ASP A 125 3.29 -5.88 17.14
N ASN A 126 2.26 -6.50 17.69
CA ASN A 126 2.29 -7.78 18.41
C ASN A 126 2.12 -9.00 17.48
N LEU A 127 2.02 -8.81 16.17
CA LEU A 127 1.90 -9.89 15.21
C LEU A 127 3.29 -10.42 14.82
N ALA A 128 3.52 -11.72 15.05
CA ALA A 128 4.77 -12.38 14.71
C ALA A 128 4.85 -12.66 13.20
N LEU A 129 5.47 -11.73 12.48
CA LEU A 129 5.74 -11.85 11.04
C LEU A 129 6.74 -13.00 10.77
N HIS A 130 6.41 -13.87 9.82
CA HIS A 130 7.31 -14.91 9.32
C HIS A 130 7.98 -14.47 8.02
N ASP A 131 7.18 -14.04 7.03
CA ASP A 131 7.67 -13.62 5.72
C ASP A 131 6.65 -12.70 5.03
N VAL A 132 7.06 -12.05 3.96
CA VAL A 132 6.24 -11.11 3.18
C VAL A 132 6.76 -11.04 1.76
N GLY A 133 5.91 -10.74 0.79
CA GLY A 133 6.39 -10.59 -0.58
C GLY A 133 5.38 -10.02 -1.54
N ILE A 134 5.86 -9.83 -2.77
CA ILE A 134 5.05 -9.46 -3.92
C ILE A 134 5.35 -10.46 -5.02
N ASP A 135 4.34 -11.24 -5.41
CA ASP A 135 4.47 -12.28 -6.43
C ASP A 135 4.28 -11.68 -7.83
N ILE A 136 5.38 -11.55 -8.56
CA ILE A 136 5.35 -11.01 -9.92
C ILE A 136 4.96 -12.06 -10.97
N ALA A 137 4.94 -13.36 -10.64
CA ALA A 137 4.70 -14.41 -11.63
C ALA A 137 3.34 -14.26 -12.34
N PRO A 138 2.23 -13.92 -11.65
CA PRO A 138 0.95 -13.67 -12.29
C PRO A 138 0.95 -12.50 -13.29
N ARG A 139 1.88 -11.54 -13.18
CA ARG A 139 2.01 -10.43 -14.14
C ARG A 139 2.50 -10.90 -15.51
N HIS A 140 3.05 -12.10 -15.62
CA HIS A 140 3.53 -12.69 -16.86
C HIS A 140 2.52 -13.64 -17.53
N TRP A 141 1.34 -13.83 -16.95
CA TRP A 141 0.28 -14.67 -17.53
C TRP A 141 -0.42 -13.99 -18.72
N GLU A 142 -1.22 -14.76 -19.46
CA GLU A 142 -2.09 -14.18 -20.49
C GLU A 142 -3.17 -13.31 -19.85
N ARG A 143 -3.34 -12.08 -20.35
CA ARG A 143 -4.31 -11.08 -19.83
C ARG A 143 -4.21 -10.90 -18.30
N PRO A 144 -3.03 -10.56 -17.79
CA PRO A 144 -2.81 -10.42 -16.36
C PRO A 144 -3.50 -9.17 -15.82
N SER A 145 -3.76 -9.12 -14.50
CA SER A 145 -3.99 -7.83 -13.81
C SER A 145 -2.74 -6.95 -13.93
N ASP A 146 -2.90 -5.63 -13.80
CA ASP A 146 -1.83 -4.65 -13.66
C ASP A 146 -1.17 -4.71 -12.28
N TYR A 147 -1.81 -5.39 -11.33
CA TYR A 147 -1.35 -5.62 -9.97
C TYR A 147 -0.74 -7.03 -9.80
N ALA A 148 0.29 -7.11 -8.98
CA ALA A 148 0.93 -8.32 -8.50
C ALA A 148 0.43 -8.62 -7.07
N PRO A 149 0.09 -9.87 -6.73
CA PRO A 149 -0.32 -10.22 -5.38
C PRO A 149 0.73 -9.85 -4.33
N ALA A 150 0.35 -8.96 -3.40
CA ALA A 150 1.08 -8.77 -2.15
C ALA A 150 0.59 -9.77 -1.11
N TRP A 151 1.50 -10.41 -0.38
CA TRP A 151 1.18 -11.44 0.60
C TRP A 151 2.01 -11.29 1.85
N VAL A 152 1.47 -11.81 2.96
CA VAL A 152 2.14 -11.87 4.25
C VAL A 152 1.95 -13.26 4.86
N ALA A 153 3.01 -13.82 5.41
CA ALA A 153 3.01 -15.06 6.17
C ALA A 153 3.28 -14.75 7.65
N ILE A 154 2.45 -15.31 8.52
CA ILE A 154 2.55 -15.12 9.97
C ILE A 154 2.87 -16.46 10.64
N LYS A 155 3.53 -16.41 11.80
CA LYS A 155 3.70 -17.60 12.62
C LYS A 155 2.34 -18.00 13.25
N PRO A 156 2.07 -19.31 13.39
CA PRO A 156 0.90 -19.80 14.12
C PRO A 156 0.79 -19.23 15.54
#